data_AF-A0A962JIC3-F1
#
_entry.id   AF-A0A962JIC3-F1
#
_cell.length_a   1.000
_cell.length_b   1.000
_cell.length_c   1.000
_cell.angle_alpha   90.00
_cell.angle_beta   90.00
_cell.angle_gamma   90.00
#
_symmetry.space_group_name_H-M   'P 1'
#
loop_
_entity.id
_entity.type
_entity.pdbx_description
1 polymer ?
#
loop_
_entity_poly.entity_id
_entity_poly.type
_entity_poly.pdbx_seq_one_letter_code
_entity_poly.pdbx_strand_id
1 'polypeptide(L)'
;GTLGLENNKINLSMPKLTIAAAMELAGGYLPGSRYRSNFTGCTGANQAACYVPLDSFTKKDDVFLGVKLKLDGSMNLDIVPGVDTLSGNRLSFEGNYDLKGNVTQSGVQYTTSTIQFVDPIDDSIVGFDNITGNIGFNNQIKINKETVAFSYAFTFNPDPGNATQRQNNVFRIRDINLYPSGQNGQRLGEIAITGGRLNSNFSFRPRD
;
A
#
# COMPACT_ATOMS: atom_id res chain seq x y z
N GLY A 1 -10.48 -9.67 -18.37
CA GLY A 1 -11.17 -9.84 -17.08
C GLY A 1 -12.65 -9.92 -17.32
N THR A 2 -13.42 -10.34 -16.33
CA THR A 2 -14.89 -10.40 -16.39
C THR A 2 -15.47 -9.59 -15.25
N LEU A 3 -16.57 -8.90 -15.51
CA LEU A 3 -17.40 -8.26 -14.50
C LEU A 3 -18.79 -8.92 -14.56
N GLY A 4 -19.25 -9.42 -13.42
CA GLY A 4 -20.55 -10.07 -13.27
C GLY A 4 -21.34 -9.48 -12.11
N LEU A 5 -22.65 -9.58 -12.19
CA LEU A 5 -23.54 -9.31 -11.06
C LEU A 5 -24.22 -10.62 -10.69
N GLU A 6 -23.87 -11.16 -9.52
CA GLU A 6 -24.40 -12.44 -9.04
C GLU A 6 -24.70 -12.31 -7.56
N ASN A 7 -25.82 -12.86 -7.08
CA ASN A 7 -26.16 -12.89 -5.65
C ASN A 7 -26.00 -11.53 -4.93
N ASN A 8 -26.44 -10.45 -5.58
CA ASN A 8 -26.36 -9.07 -5.06
C ASN A 8 -24.94 -8.54 -4.81
N LYS A 9 -23.91 -9.17 -5.38
CA LYS A 9 -22.52 -8.68 -5.38
C LYS A 9 -22.05 -8.42 -6.81
N ILE A 10 -21.15 -7.45 -6.94
CA ILE A 10 -20.40 -7.25 -8.18
C ILE A 10 -19.14 -8.10 -8.07
N ASN A 11 -19.02 -9.10 -8.95
CA ASN A 11 -17.81 -9.91 -9.07
C ASN A 11 -16.93 -9.36 -10.19
N LEU A 12 -15.64 -9.25 -9.93
CA LEU A 12 -14.62 -8.84 -10.88
C LEU A 12 -13.49 -9.87 -10.87
N SER A 13 -13.29 -10.56 -11.99
CA SER A 13 -12.16 -11.45 -12.20
C SER A 13 -11.12 -10.80 -13.12
N MET A 14 -9.91 -10.66 -12.61
CA MET A 14 -8.77 -10.04 -13.27
C MET A 14 -7.64 -11.06 -13.37
N PRO A 15 -7.63 -11.93 -14.41
CA PRO A 15 -6.62 -12.97 -14.56
C PRO A 15 -5.20 -12.43 -14.84
N LYS A 16 -5.11 -11.17 -15.29
CA LYS A 16 -3.86 -10.43 -15.45
C LYS A 16 -4.10 -9.02 -14.93
N LEU A 17 -3.46 -8.68 -13.83
CA LEU A 17 -3.55 -7.39 -13.16
C LEU A 17 -2.15 -6.96 -12.73
N THR A 18 -1.73 -5.82 -13.26
CA THR A 18 -0.55 -5.11 -12.79
C THR A 18 -1.00 -3.82 -12.11
N ILE A 19 -0.67 -3.68 -10.83
CA ILE A 19 -0.83 -2.45 -10.06
C ILE A 19 0.54 -1.80 -9.99
N ALA A 20 0.68 -0.56 -10.49
CA ALA A 20 1.91 0.20 -10.37
C ALA A 20 1.60 1.57 -9.78
N ALA A 21 2.34 1.98 -8.75
CA ALA A 21 2.20 3.27 -8.11
C ALA A 21 3.56 3.79 -7.63
N ALA A 22 3.71 5.12 -7.66
CA ALA A 22 4.80 5.83 -7.02
C ALA A 22 4.17 6.92 -6.16
N MET A 23 4.58 6.99 -4.90
CA MET A 23 4.03 7.87 -3.88
C MET A 23 5.17 8.48 -3.08
N GLU A 24 4.97 9.69 -2.57
CA GLU A 24 5.89 10.37 -1.66
C GLU A 24 5.12 10.76 -0.41
N LEU A 25 5.70 10.47 0.75
CA LEU A 25 5.19 10.91 2.04
C LEU A 25 6.01 12.12 2.47
N ALA A 26 5.39 13.29 2.42
CA ALA A 26 5.97 14.56 2.87
C ALA A 26 5.18 15.10 4.06
N GLY A 27 5.84 15.83 4.96
CA GLY A 27 5.16 16.44 6.10
C GLY A 27 5.83 17.72 6.54
N GLY A 28 5.02 18.72 6.86
CA GLY A 28 5.47 20.07 7.11
C GLY A 28 4.28 21.01 7.32
N TYR A 29 4.59 22.30 7.46
CA TYR A 29 3.57 23.34 7.49
C TYR A 29 3.11 23.68 6.07
N LEU A 30 1.88 24.18 5.91
CA LEU A 30 1.37 24.59 4.60
C LEU A 30 2.19 25.78 4.05
N PRO A 31 2.42 25.83 2.72
CA PRO A 31 3.10 26.95 2.08
C PRO A 31 2.47 28.29 2.45
N GLY A 32 3.28 29.26 2.86
CA GLY A 32 2.81 30.60 3.25
C GLY A 32 2.09 30.66 4.61
N SER A 33 1.98 29.55 5.34
CA SER A 33 1.53 29.59 6.73
C SER A 33 2.62 30.13 7.65
N ARG A 34 2.23 30.70 8.78
CA ARG A 34 3.17 31.20 9.78
C ARG A 34 3.59 30.07 10.71
N TYR A 35 4.89 29.93 10.98
CA TYR A 35 5.37 28.93 11.93
C TYR A 35 4.76 29.17 13.32
N ARG A 36 4.23 28.12 13.95
CA ARG A 36 3.62 28.23 15.29
C ARG A 36 4.67 28.47 16.39
N SER A 37 5.88 27.94 16.20
CA SER A 37 6.95 27.90 17.22
C SER A 37 8.07 28.91 17.01
N ASN A 38 8.06 29.71 15.94
CA ASN A 38 9.12 30.66 15.65
C ASN A 38 8.63 32.12 15.82
N PHE A 39 9.18 32.73 16.87
CA PHE A 39 9.28 34.16 17.18
C PHE A 39 8.07 34.89 17.78
N THR A 40 8.18 35.15 19.09
CA THR A 40 7.81 36.43 19.71
C THR A 40 8.67 37.54 19.09
N GLY A 41 8.37 37.98 17.86
CA GLY A 41 9.21 39.00 17.21
C GLY A 41 9.23 39.04 15.68
N CYS A 42 8.14 38.65 15.00
CA CYS A 42 8.02 38.95 13.57
C CYS A 42 7.84 40.47 13.40
N THR A 43 8.90 41.11 12.92
CA THR A 43 8.97 42.52 12.55
C THR A 43 9.02 42.64 11.02
N GLY A 44 8.86 43.85 10.49
CA GLY A 44 8.98 44.06 9.04
C GLY A 44 10.33 43.61 8.45
N ALA A 45 11.40 43.59 9.24
CA ALA A 45 12.75 43.23 8.78
C ALA A 45 13.00 41.71 8.66
N ASN A 46 12.26 40.87 9.40
CA ASN A 46 12.40 39.41 9.40
C ASN A 46 11.11 38.68 9.00
N GLN A 47 10.17 39.39 8.36
CA GLN A 47 8.85 38.87 8.03
C GLN A 47 8.91 37.61 7.18
N ALA A 48 9.79 37.55 6.17
CA ALA A 48 9.94 36.36 5.31
C ALA A 48 10.38 35.10 6.07
N ALA A 49 11.18 35.23 7.13
CA ALA A 49 11.63 34.09 7.95
C ALA A 49 10.56 33.56 8.92
N CYS A 50 9.45 34.31 9.09
CA CYS A 50 8.32 33.89 9.92
C CYS A 50 7.30 33.01 9.19
N TYR A 51 7.37 32.97 7.85
CA TYR A 51 6.47 32.19 7.02
C TYR A 51 7.19 31.01 6.41
N VAL A 52 6.42 29.95 6.21
CA VAL A 52 6.86 28.77 5.49
C VAL A 52 7.06 29.15 4.02
N PRO A 53 8.18 28.75 3.40
CA PRO A 53 8.40 28.99 1.98
C PRO A 53 7.21 28.55 1.12
N LEU A 54 6.90 29.32 0.07
CA LEU A 54 5.78 29.03 -0.82
C LEU A 54 5.99 27.75 -1.65
N ASP A 55 7.22 27.25 -1.71
CA ASP A 55 7.63 26.05 -2.41
C ASP A 55 7.77 24.83 -1.47
N SER A 56 7.26 24.91 -0.24
CA SER A 56 7.18 23.75 0.66
C SER A 56 6.35 22.63 0.03
N PHE A 57 6.79 21.38 0.22
CA PHE A 57 6.30 20.15 -0.42
C PHE A 57 6.69 19.96 -1.88
N THR A 58 7.48 20.87 -2.47
CA THR A 58 7.99 20.69 -3.85
C THR A 58 9.46 20.30 -3.90
N LYS A 59 10.15 20.33 -2.76
CA LYS A 59 11.58 19.98 -2.66
C LYS A 59 11.74 18.55 -2.17
N LYS A 60 12.80 17.89 -2.61
CA LYS A 60 13.21 16.57 -2.10
C LYS A 60 13.38 16.58 -0.58
N ASP A 61 13.86 17.68 -0.01
CA ASP A 61 14.05 17.86 1.43
C ASP A 61 12.74 17.91 2.24
N ASP A 62 11.60 18.15 1.59
CA ASP A 62 10.28 18.13 2.26
C ASP A 62 9.69 16.70 2.33
N VAL A 63 10.25 15.75 1.58
CA VAL A 63 9.80 14.37 1.51
C VAL A 63 10.55 13.54 2.55
N PHE A 64 9.81 12.73 3.32
CA PHE A 64 10.40 11.79 4.28
C PHE A 64 10.69 10.43 3.66
N LEU A 65 9.84 10.00 2.73
CA LEU A 65 9.91 8.65 2.16
C LEU A 65 9.24 8.61 0.79
N GLY A 66 9.97 8.12 -0.21
CA GLY A 66 9.38 7.65 -1.46
C GLY A 66 8.96 6.18 -1.34
N VAL A 67 7.80 5.83 -1.89
CA VAL A 67 7.33 4.45 -2.01
C VAL A 67 6.99 4.17 -3.46
N LYS A 68 7.68 3.22 -4.07
CA LYS A 68 7.35 2.70 -5.40
C LYS A 68 6.86 1.27 -5.23
N LEU A 69 5.76 0.93 -5.88
CA LEU A 69 5.27 -0.44 -5.90
C LEU A 69 4.90 -0.83 -7.31
N LYS A 70 5.17 -2.09 -7.63
CA LYS A 70 4.63 -2.80 -8.76
C LYS A 70 4.16 -4.14 -8.22
N LEU A 71 2.90 -4.47 -8.36
CA LEU A 71 2.36 -5.76 -7.98
C LEU A 71 1.76 -6.37 -9.24
N ASP A 72 2.16 -7.59 -9.57
CA ASP A 72 1.73 -8.27 -10.78
C ASP A 72 1.20 -9.66 -10.44
N GLY A 73 0.05 -10.00 -11.03
CA GLY A 73 -0.63 -11.24 -10.71
C GLY A 73 -2.05 -11.32 -11.22
N SER A 74 -2.89 -12.06 -10.48
CA SER A 74 -4.31 -12.23 -10.78
C SER A 74 -5.16 -11.99 -9.54
N MET A 75 -6.28 -11.28 -9.71
CA MET A 75 -7.15 -10.90 -8.60
C MET A 75 -8.59 -11.29 -8.88
N ASN A 76 -9.26 -11.86 -7.89
CA ASN A 76 -10.71 -11.89 -7.85
C ASN A 76 -11.17 -10.92 -6.76
N LEU A 77 -12.15 -10.09 -7.09
CA LEU A 77 -12.70 -9.08 -6.21
C LEU A 77 -14.23 -9.17 -6.26
N ASP A 78 -14.83 -9.34 -5.09
CA ASP A 78 -16.25 -9.17 -4.85
C ASP A 78 -16.47 -7.83 -4.14
N ILE A 79 -17.30 -6.98 -4.73
CA ILE A 79 -17.84 -5.80 -4.07
C ILE A 79 -19.22 -6.19 -3.53
N VAL A 80 -19.30 -6.30 -2.21
CA VAL A 80 -20.51 -6.73 -1.51
C VAL A 80 -21.15 -5.51 -0.86
N PRO A 81 -22.29 -5.01 -1.39
CA PRO A 81 -23.03 -3.95 -0.75
C PRO A 81 -23.62 -4.45 0.57
N GLY A 82 -23.74 -3.53 1.52
CA GLY A 82 -24.31 -3.79 2.83
C GLY A 82 -25.81 -4.05 2.76
N VAL A 83 -26.35 -4.56 3.86
CA VAL A 83 -27.80 -4.69 4.05
C VAL A 83 -28.35 -3.50 4.80
N ASP A 84 -29.66 -3.28 4.69
CA ASP A 84 -30.38 -2.17 5.35
C ASP A 84 -30.59 -2.42 6.86
N THR A 85 -29.48 -2.57 7.58
CA THR A 85 -29.45 -2.64 9.04
C THR A 85 -28.27 -1.83 9.55
N LEU A 86 -28.36 -1.28 10.76
CA LEU A 86 -27.29 -0.47 11.36
C LEU A 86 -25.95 -1.23 11.51
N SER A 87 -26.03 -2.56 11.72
CA SER A 87 -24.85 -3.43 11.79
C SER A 87 -24.34 -3.85 10.40
N GLY A 88 -25.22 -3.89 9.40
CA GLY A 88 -24.95 -4.39 8.06
C GLY A 88 -24.68 -3.33 7.00
N ASN A 89 -24.90 -2.04 7.29
CA ASN A 89 -24.61 -0.94 6.39
C ASN A 89 -23.10 -0.71 6.26
N ARG A 90 -22.48 -1.41 5.33
CA ARG A 90 -21.07 -1.32 4.97
C ARG A 90 -20.89 -1.67 3.50
N LEU A 91 -19.84 -1.17 2.86
CA LEU A 91 -19.40 -1.66 1.57
C LEU A 91 -18.17 -2.56 1.80
N SER A 92 -18.28 -3.85 1.49
CA SER A 92 -17.15 -4.77 1.60
C SER A 92 -16.48 -4.97 0.23
N PHE A 93 -15.16 -5.12 0.27
CA PHE A 93 -14.30 -5.50 -0.84
C PHE A 93 -13.58 -6.77 -0.42
N GLU A 94 -14.03 -7.89 -0.95
CA GLU A 94 -13.59 -9.22 -0.54
C GLU A 94 -12.95 -9.92 -1.72
N GLY A 95 -11.90 -10.69 -1.50
CA GLY A 95 -11.24 -11.31 -2.63
C GLY A 95 -9.90 -11.93 -2.31
N ASN A 96 -9.19 -12.27 -3.39
CA ASN A 96 -7.86 -12.83 -3.32
C ASN A 96 -6.99 -12.18 -4.40
N TYR A 97 -5.74 -11.91 -4.04
CA TYR A 97 -4.71 -11.49 -4.98
C TYR A 97 -3.60 -12.55 -4.99
N ASP A 98 -3.42 -13.19 -6.14
CA ASP A 98 -2.37 -14.16 -6.39
C ASP A 98 -1.18 -13.47 -7.10
N LEU A 99 -0.12 -13.20 -6.34
CA LEU A 99 1.11 -12.56 -6.79
C LEU A 99 1.99 -13.62 -7.47
N LYS A 100 1.63 -14.00 -8.69
CA LYS A 100 2.35 -14.94 -9.54
C LYS A 100 2.73 -14.32 -10.89
N GLY A 101 3.01 -13.01 -10.92
CA GLY A 101 3.42 -12.28 -12.12
C GLY A 101 4.76 -12.77 -12.67
N ASN A 102 4.76 -13.91 -13.34
CA ASN A 102 5.93 -14.73 -13.59
C ASN A 102 6.73 -14.28 -14.83
N VAL A 103 8.04 -14.14 -14.66
CA VAL A 103 9.05 -14.05 -15.72
C VAL A 103 10.04 -15.18 -15.50
N THR A 104 10.24 -16.04 -16.49
CA THR A 104 11.29 -17.08 -16.39
C THR A 104 12.57 -16.55 -17.00
N GLN A 105 13.64 -16.49 -16.21
CA GLN A 105 14.99 -16.15 -16.68
C GLN A 105 15.94 -17.27 -16.28
N SER A 106 16.67 -17.82 -17.26
CA SER A 106 17.63 -18.93 -17.04
C SER A 106 17.03 -20.14 -16.30
N GLY A 107 15.77 -20.47 -16.57
CA GLY A 107 15.04 -21.58 -15.94
C GLY A 107 14.49 -21.28 -14.53
N VAL A 108 14.73 -20.08 -13.99
CA VAL A 108 14.22 -19.64 -12.68
C VAL A 108 13.04 -18.69 -12.91
N GLN A 109 11.93 -18.90 -12.21
CA GLN A 109 10.76 -18.05 -12.26
C GLN A 109 10.90 -16.91 -11.23
N TYR A 110 10.87 -15.68 -11.72
CA TYR A 110 10.89 -14.43 -10.98
C TYR A 110 9.50 -13.83 -11.03
N THR A 111 9.08 -13.10 -9.99
CA THR A 111 7.91 -12.23 -10.14
C THR A 111 8.34 -10.80 -10.36
N THR A 112 7.57 -10.06 -11.16
CA THR A 112 7.84 -8.62 -11.34
C THR A 112 7.31 -7.75 -10.20
N SER A 113 6.76 -8.38 -9.15
CA SER A 113 6.22 -7.68 -8.00
C SER A 113 7.34 -7.18 -7.11
N THR A 114 7.35 -5.88 -6.85
CA THR A 114 8.33 -5.18 -6.03
C THR A 114 7.69 -4.07 -5.21
N ILE A 115 8.21 -3.83 -4.00
CA ILE A 115 7.93 -2.64 -3.20
C ILE A 115 9.28 -2.04 -2.84
N GLN A 116 9.47 -0.76 -3.09
CA GLN A 116 10.71 -0.04 -2.88
C GLN A 116 10.46 1.18 -2.02
N PHE A 117 11.24 1.27 -0.96
CA PHE A 117 11.33 2.43 -0.08
C PHE A 117 12.54 3.23 -0.51
N VAL A 118 12.32 4.48 -0.91
CA VAL A 118 13.32 5.34 -1.52
C VAL A 118 13.63 6.49 -0.57
N ASP A 119 14.91 6.68 -0.27
CA ASP A 119 15.39 7.90 0.37
C ASP A 119 15.34 9.04 -0.66
N PRO A 120 14.59 10.12 -0.42
CA PRO A 120 14.44 11.20 -1.39
C PRO A 120 15.71 12.05 -1.56
N ILE A 121 16.65 12.02 -0.61
CA ILE A 121 17.85 12.86 -0.60
C ILE A 121 18.93 12.24 -1.48
N ASP A 122 19.28 10.97 -1.24
CA ASP A 122 20.37 10.29 -1.95
C ASP A 122 19.89 9.25 -2.96
N ASP A 123 18.58 9.05 -3.10
CA ASP A 123 17.95 8.08 -3.99
C ASP A 123 18.36 6.61 -3.70
N SER A 124 18.86 6.32 -2.49
CA SER A 124 19.08 4.95 -2.03
C SER A 124 17.75 4.23 -1.79
N ILE A 125 17.74 2.91 -1.97
CA ILE A 125 16.49 2.13 -1.96
C ILE A 125 16.64 0.88 -1.09
N VAL A 126 15.66 0.66 -0.21
CA VAL A 126 15.39 -0.67 0.34
C VAL A 126 14.26 -1.29 -0.47
N GLY A 127 14.60 -2.32 -1.25
CA GLY A 127 13.69 -3.01 -2.15
C GLY A 127 13.26 -4.37 -1.60
N PHE A 128 11.97 -4.66 -1.72
CA PHE A 128 11.38 -5.98 -1.58
C PHE A 128 11.03 -6.46 -2.97
N ASP A 129 11.89 -7.29 -3.54
CA ASP A 129 11.76 -7.75 -4.92
C ASP A 129 11.34 -9.22 -4.97
N ASN A 130 10.77 -9.58 -6.12
CA ASN A 130 10.28 -10.93 -6.38
C ASN A 130 9.26 -11.38 -5.33
N ILE A 131 8.29 -10.51 -5.06
CA ILE A 131 7.20 -10.78 -4.13
C ILE A 131 6.25 -11.81 -4.75
N THR A 132 6.00 -12.91 -4.05
CA THR A 132 5.13 -14.00 -4.50
C THR A 132 4.13 -14.41 -3.43
N GLY A 133 3.09 -15.13 -3.83
CA GLY A 133 2.15 -15.80 -2.93
C GLY A 133 0.72 -15.28 -3.03
N ASN A 134 -0.15 -15.81 -2.18
CA ASN A 134 -1.57 -15.49 -2.21
C ASN A 134 -1.97 -14.66 -0.99
N ILE A 135 -2.68 -13.55 -1.22
CA ILE A 135 -3.22 -12.68 -0.19
C ILE A 135 -4.73 -12.63 -0.34
N GLY A 136 -5.45 -13.20 0.62
CA GLY A 136 -6.88 -12.94 0.76
C GLY A 136 -7.10 -11.56 1.37
N PHE A 137 -8.12 -10.84 0.96
CA PHE A 137 -8.50 -9.57 1.58
C PHE A 137 -10.00 -9.51 1.86
N ASN A 138 -10.36 -8.88 2.97
CA ASN A 138 -11.73 -8.52 3.32
C ASN A 138 -11.69 -7.11 3.94
N ASN A 139 -11.83 -6.12 3.08
CA ASN A 139 -11.79 -4.72 3.46
C ASN A 139 -13.22 -4.19 3.53
N GLN A 140 -13.49 -3.27 4.43
CA GLN A 140 -14.83 -2.75 4.67
C GLN A 140 -14.79 -1.25 4.87
N ILE A 141 -15.74 -0.56 4.26
CA ILE A 141 -16.02 0.86 4.50
C ILE A 141 -17.38 0.93 5.19
N LYS A 142 -17.41 1.47 6.40
CA LYS A 142 -18.64 1.70 7.16
C LYS A 142 -18.86 3.19 7.34
N ILE A 143 -19.99 3.67 6.86
CA ILE A 143 -20.41 5.06 7.02
C ILE A 143 -21.57 5.07 8.02
N ASN A 144 -21.34 5.72 9.17
CA ASN A 144 -22.37 6.03 10.15
C ASN A 144 -22.60 7.55 10.18
N LYS A 145 -23.66 7.98 10.85
CA LYS A 145 -24.00 9.40 11.04
C LYS A 145 -22.79 10.27 11.45
N GLU A 146 -21.94 9.77 12.34
CA GLU A 146 -20.84 10.55 12.94
C GLU A 146 -19.45 10.05 12.57
N THR A 147 -19.34 8.91 11.88
CA THR A 147 -18.04 8.25 11.67
C THR A 147 -17.95 7.61 10.31
N VAL A 148 -16.81 7.75 9.65
CA VAL A 148 -16.41 6.89 8.54
C VAL A 148 -15.29 5.98 9.05
N ALA A 149 -15.50 4.68 8.95
CA ALA A 149 -14.53 3.66 9.36
C ALA A 149 -14.08 2.83 8.16
N PHE A 150 -12.78 2.64 8.06
CA PHE A 150 -12.10 1.78 7.09
C PHE A 150 -11.45 0.65 7.86
N SER A 151 -11.90 -0.57 7.60
CA SER A 151 -11.30 -1.78 8.15
C SER A 151 -10.61 -2.53 7.02
N TYR A 152 -9.32 -2.78 7.15
CA TYR A 152 -8.54 -3.56 6.22
C TYR A 152 -8.12 -4.87 6.86
N ALA A 153 -8.29 -5.96 6.13
CA ALA A 153 -7.85 -7.25 6.60
C ALA A 153 -7.23 -8.06 5.48
N PHE A 154 -5.96 -8.38 5.65
CA PHE A 154 -5.17 -9.18 4.73
C PHE A 154 -4.85 -10.52 5.38
N THR A 155 -5.19 -11.60 4.71
CA THR A 155 -4.90 -12.97 5.13
C THR A 155 -3.82 -13.51 4.22
N PHE A 156 -2.64 -13.74 4.76
CA PHE A 156 -1.52 -14.31 4.02
C PHE A 156 -1.70 -15.82 3.92
N ASN A 157 -1.49 -16.36 2.72
CA ASN A 157 -1.66 -17.78 2.42
C ASN A 157 -3.00 -18.33 2.97
N PRO A 158 -4.15 -17.78 2.53
CA PRO A 158 -5.45 -18.27 2.96
C PRO A 158 -5.57 -19.76 2.65
N ASP A 159 -6.11 -20.56 3.58
CA ASP A 159 -6.06 -22.03 3.47
C ASP A 159 -6.69 -22.50 2.16
N PRO A 160 -5.90 -23.08 1.24
CA PRO A 160 -6.41 -23.54 -0.05
C PRO A 160 -7.05 -24.94 0.05
N GLY A 161 -7.22 -25.49 1.25
CA GLY A 161 -7.85 -26.79 1.49
C GLY A 161 -6.99 -28.00 1.11
N ASN A 162 -5.78 -27.81 0.59
CA ASN A 162 -4.80 -28.87 0.34
C ASN A 162 -3.36 -28.44 0.63
N ALA A 163 -2.52 -29.41 0.99
CA ALA A 163 -1.15 -29.15 1.44
C ALA A 163 -0.24 -28.59 0.34
N THR A 164 -0.37 -29.08 -0.89
CA THR A 164 0.48 -28.66 -2.03
C THR A 164 0.25 -27.19 -2.38
N GLN A 165 -0.99 -26.76 -2.52
CA GLN A 165 -1.31 -25.36 -2.79
C GLN A 165 -0.92 -24.48 -1.60
N ARG A 166 -1.03 -24.99 -0.36
CA ARG A 166 -0.61 -24.22 0.82
C ARG A 166 0.89 -23.93 0.84
N GLN A 167 1.71 -24.83 0.31
CA GLN A 167 3.16 -24.61 0.16
C GLN A 167 3.47 -23.61 -0.98
N ASN A 168 2.70 -23.69 -2.07
CA ASN A 168 2.85 -22.82 -3.25
C ASN A 168 2.33 -21.40 -3.04
N ASN A 169 1.39 -21.21 -2.12
CA ASN A 169 0.71 -19.93 -1.86
C ASN A 169 1.33 -19.13 -0.70
N VAL A 170 2.37 -19.66 -0.05
CA VAL A 170 3.15 -18.95 0.98
C VAL A 170 3.60 -17.60 0.42
N PHE A 171 3.32 -16.53 1.17
CA PHE A 171 3.77 -15.19 0.80
C PHE A 171 5.28 -15.11 1.01
N ARG A 172 6.03 -14.76 -0.04
CA ARG A 172 7.49 -14.66 0.00
C ARG A 172 7.96 -13.34 -0.58
N ILE A 173 8.96 -12.77 0.05
CA ILE A 173 9.80 -11.72 -0.52
C ILE A 173 11.16 -12.37 -0.70
N ARG A 174 11.46 -12.85 -1.91
CA ARG A 174 12.67 -13.63 -2.15
C ARG A 174 13.92 -12.78 -1.94
N ASP A 175 13.89 -11.53 -2.39
CA ASP A 175 15.05 -10.66 -2.34
C ASP A 175 14.70 -9.36 -1.61
N ILE A 176 15.15 -9.24 -0.36
CA ILE A 176 15.26 -7.95 0.30
C ILE A 176 16.62 -7.38 -0.08
N ASN A 177 16.63 -6.29 -0.83
CA ASN A 177 17.82 -5.68 -1.39
C ASN A 177 18.02 -4.27 -0.82
N LEU A 178 19.27 -3.92 -0.57
CA LEU A 178 19.68 -2.52 -0.43
C LEU A 178 20.34 -2.09 -1.75
N TYR A 179 19.86 -1.02 -2.34
CA TYR A 179 20.45 -0.36 -3.48
C TYR A 179 21.06 0.95 -3.00
N PRO A 180 22.38 1.00 -2.74
CA PRO A 180 23.05 2.25 -2.48
C PRO A 180 22.95 3.16 -3.70
N SER A 181 22.99 4.48 -3.48
CA SER A 181 22.87 5.46 -4.56
C SER A 181 23.84 5.18 -5.72
N GLY A 182 23.28 5.02 -6.92
CA GLY A 182 24.05 4.77 -8.15
C GLY A 182 24.79 3.41 -8.23
N GLN A 183 24.53 2.49 -7.30
CA GLN A 183 25.20 1.19 -7.22
C GLN A 183 24.24 0.03 -7.49
N ASN A 184 24.80 -1.15 -7.74
CA ASN A 184 24.02 -2.38 -7.84
C ASN A 184 23.45 -2.80 -6.48
N GLY A 185 22.29 -3.45 -6.51
CA GLY A 185 21.63 -3.97 -5.32
C GLY A 185 22.44 -5.07 -4.63
N GLN A 186 22.44 -5.03 -3.30
CA GLN A 186 23.01 -6.03 -2.42
C GLN A 186 21.89 -6.75 -1.67
N ARG A 187 21.81 -8.08 -1.81
CA ARG A 187 20.79 -8.87 -1.13
C ARG A 187 21.09 -8.97 0.36
N LEU A 188 20.17 -8.48 1.17
CA LEU A 188 20.18 -8.53 2.62
C LEU A 188 19.48 -9.77 3.18
N GLY A 189 18.47 -10.32 2.48
CA GLY A 189 17.76 -11.49 2.97
C GLY A 189 16.52 -11.88 2.18
N GLU A 190 15.67 -12.68 2.84
CA GLU A 190 14.41 -13.23 2.35
C GLU A 190 13.39 -13.30 3.50
N ILE A 191 12.10 -13.11 3.20
CA ILE A 191 10.99 -13.33 4.15
C ILE A 191 10.04 -14.37 3.57
N ALA A 192 9.54 -15.26 4.42
CA ALA A 192 8.42 -16.14 4.13
C ALA A 192 7.36 -16.06 5.23
N ILE A 193 6.11 -15.76 4.85
CA ILE A 193 4.94 -15.77 5.72
C ILE A 193 4.06 -16.94 5.30
N THR A 194 4.10 -18.01 6.09
CA THR A 194 3.40 -19.28 5.78
C THR A 194 1.91 -19.24 6.09
N GLY A 195 1.45 -18.21 6.79
CA GLY A 195 0.05 -18.00 7.16
C GLY A 195 -0.08 -16.85 8.16
N GLY A 196 -1.29 -16.32 8.31
CA GLY A 196 -1.59 -15.29 9.31
C GLY A 196 -2.50 -14.21 8.77
N ARG A 197 -2.89 -13.27 9.65
CA ARG A 197 -3.78 -12.18 9.30
C ARG A 197 -3.25 -10.85 9.83
N LEU A 198 -3.17 -9.87 8.95
CA LEU A 198 -2.94 -8.47 9.29
C LEU A 198 -4.28 -7.75 9.27
N ASN A 199 -4.66 -7.16 10.39
CA ASN A 199 -5.85 -6.32 10.50
C ASN A 199 -5.41 -4.89 10.81
N SER A 200 -5.98 -3.93 10.10
CA SER A 200 -5.86 -2.51 10.38
C SER A 200 -7.25 -1.90 10.40
N ASN A 201 -7.51 -1.00 11.34
CA ASN A 201 -8.75 -0.27 11.38
C ASN A 201 -8.47 1.20 11.64
N PHE A 202 -9.10 2.04 10.86
CA PHE A 202 -8.95 3.47 10.97
C PHE A 202 -10.30 4.14 10.82
N SER A 203 -10.60 5.08 11.72
CA SER A 203 -11.89 5.76 11.74
C SER A 203 -11.69 7.26 11.91
N PHE A 204 -12.43 8.02 11.12
CA PHE A 204 -12.54 9.45 11.27
C PHE A 204 -13.91 9.81 11.82
N ARG A 205 -13.90 10.74 12.77
CA ARG A 205 -15.08 11.47 13.20
C ARG A 205 -14.88 12.92 12.79
N PRO A 206 -15.63 13.43 11.79
CA PRO A 206 -15.67 14.86 11.54
C PRO A 206 -16.07 15.56 12.84
N ARG A 207 -15.30 16.58 13.22
CA ARG A 207 -15.71 17.56 14.21
C ARG A 207 -16.03 18.83 13.44
N ASP A 208 -17.15 19.45 13.81
CA ASP A 208 -17.52 20.80 13.35
C ASP A 208 -16.39 21.80 13.61
#